data_AF-A0AAQ2G7H2-F1
#
_entry.id   AF-A0AAQ2G7H2-F1
#
_cell.length_a   1.000
_cell.length_b   1.000
_cell.length_c   1.000
_cell.angle_alpha   90.00
_cell.angle_beta   90.00
_cell.angle_gamma   90.00
#
_symmetry.space_group_name_H-M   'P 1'
#
loop_
_entity.id
_entity.type
_entity.pdbx_description
1 polymer ?
#
loop_
_entity_poly.entity_id
_entity_poly.type
_entity_poly.pdbx_seq_one_letter_code
_entity_poly.pdbx_strand_id
1 'polypeptide(L)'
;SLFGSMMTRSGGFAIDDTNAHQPESLLLMDALMFVGGGSASTAGGIKVTTLAIMFLAIVAEARGDREVTAHGRTIAPESLRVAIAVLALGATLVLVATLALVHITDESLQRPLFEVISAFGTCGLSVGVSAESPPAGKYVLTAMMFAGRVGTITFAAALALRQRRVLYRYPVERPIIG
;
A
#
# COMPACT_ATOMS: atom_id res chain seq x y z
N SER A 1 15.51 -17.12 -2.56
CA SER A 1 15.21 -16.41 -1.29
C SER A 1 15.59 -14.93 -1.34
N LEU A 2 16.87 -14.53 -1.53
CA LEU A 2 17.22 -13.09 -1.56
C LEU A 2 16.71 -12.33 -2.80
N PHE A 3 16.84 -12.93 -3.99
CA PHE A 3 16.41 -12.30 -5.24
C PHE A 3 14.89 -12.04 -5.27
N GLY A 4 14.08 -13.05 -4.94
CA GLY A 4 12.62 -12.90 -4.89
C GLY A 4 12.15 -11.78 -3.96
N SER A 5 12.78 -11.63 -2.79
CA SER A 5 12.46 -10.54 -1.86
C SER A 5 12.83 -9.14 -2.37
N MET A 6 13.80 -9.02 -3.29
CA MET A 6 14.11 -7.73 -3.93
C MET A 6 13.13 -7.45 -5.07
N MET A 7 12.73 -8.48 -5.83
CA MET A 7 11.85 -8.33 -6.98
C MET A 7 10.40 -8.03 -6.61
N THR A 8 9.95 -8.47 -5.43
CA THR A 8 8.65 -8.08 -4.85
C THR A 8 8.55 -6.59 -4.53
N ARG A 9 9.65 -5.83 -4.53
CA ARG A 9 9.63 -4.36 -4.37
C ARG A 9 9.73 -3.63 -5.71
N SER A 10 8.81 -3.91 -6.63
CA SER A 10 8.75 -3.26 -7.95
C SER A 10 9.84 -3.66 -8.95
N GLY A 11 10.42 -4.86 -8.81
CA GLY A 11 11.41 -5.40 -9.74
C GLY A 11 10.82 -6.31 -10.83
N GLY A 12 9.78 -7.07 -10.52
CA GLY A 12 8.94 -7.77 -11.51
C GLY A 12 9.56 -8.95 -12.26
N PHE A 13 10.84 -9.25 -12.03
CA PHE A 13 11.48 -10.42 -12.62
C PHE A 13 11.23 -11.66 -11.77
N ALA A 14 10.48 -12.62 -12.31
CA ALA A 14 10.34 -13.96 -11.74
C ALA A 14 11.47 -14.87 -12.25
N ILE A 15 12.21 -15.52 -11.35
CA ILE A 15 13.20 -16.56 -11.71
C ILE A 15 12.54 -17.94 -11.69
N ASP A 16 11.55 -18.13 -10.83
CA ASP A 16 10.76 -19.34 -10.66
C ASP A 16 9.28 -19.07 -10.94
N ASP A 17 8.50 -20.14 -11.12
CA ASP A 17 7.07 -20.02 -11.29
C ASP A 17 6.42 -19.57 -9.98
N THR A 18 5.92 -18.33 -9.96
CA THR A 18 5.30 -17.73 -8.79
C THR A 18 4.09 -18.53 -8.29
N ASN A 19 3.39 -19.25 -9.19
CA ASN A 19 2.26 -20.11 -8.83
C ASN A 19 2.65 -21.35 -8.00
N ALA A 20 3.91 -21.78 -8.09
CA ALA A 20 4.37 -22.98 -7.41
C ALA A 20 4.77 -22.74 -5.93
N HIS A 21 4.69 -21.49 -5.46
CA HIS A 21 5.05 -21.14 -4.09
C HIS A 21 3.98 -21.55 -3.09
N GLN A 22 4.42 -21.89 -1.87
CA GLN A 22 3.50 -22.22 -0.79
C GLN A 22 2.64 -21.00 -0.41
N PRO A 23 1.38 -21.19 0.03
CA PRO A 23 0.47 -20.09 0.38
C PRO A 23 1.03 -19.10 1.40
N GLU A 24 1.83 -19.57 2.35
CA GLU A 24 2.48 -18.75 3.37
C GLU A 24 3.54 -17.82 2.75
N SER A 25 4.24 -18.31 1.72
CA SER A 25 5.23 -17.53 0.98
C SER A 25 4.56 -16.47 0.10
N LEU A 26 3.44 -16.80 -0.54
CA LEU A 26 2.65 -15.84 -1.32
C LEU A 26 2.12 -14.71 -0.45
N LEU A 27 1.60 -15.03 0.74
CA LEU A 27 1.11 -14.01 1.68
C LEU A 27 2.22 -13.08 2.17
N LEU A 28 3.44 -13.62 2.37
CA LEU A 28 4.60 -12.80 2.68
C LEU A 28 4.99 -11.90 1.50
N MET A 29 4.95 -12.42 0.27
CA MET A 29 5.19 -11.64 -0.94
C MET A 29 4.16 -10.52 -1.10
N ASP A 30 2.89 -10.79 -0.84
CA ASP A 30 1.81 -9.81 -0.84
C ASP A 30 2.08 -8.66 0.14
N ALA A 31 2.45 -8.98 1.38
CA ALA A 31 2.82 -7.98 2.36
C ALA A 31 4.02 -7.12 1.90
N LEU A 32 5.02 -7.74 1.27
CA LEU A 32 6.18 -7.06 0.72
C LEU A 32 5.86 -6.21 -0.52
N MET A 33 4.92 -6.63 -1.35
CA MET A 33 4.52 -5.91 -2.58
C MET A 33 3.60 -4.73 -2.28
N PHE A 34 2.76 -4.87 -1.24
CA PHE A 34 1.95 -3.77 -0.72
C PHE A 34 2.84 -2.64 -0.17
N VAL A 35 3.94 -3.01 0.49
CA VAL A 35 4.99 -2.09 0.97
C VAL A 35 6.06 -1.92 -0.12
N GLY A 36 5.78 -1.03 -1.06
CA GLY A 36 6.68 -0.73 -2.17
C GLY A 36 8.01 -0.10 -1.75
N GLY A 37 8.66 0.61 -2.68
CA GLY A 37 9.98 1.21 -2.46
C GLY A 37 10.00 2.46 -1.57
N GLY A 38 11.17 3.10 -1.49
CA GLY A 38 11.36 4.34 -0.74
C GLY A 38 10.59 5.55 -1.30
N SER A 39 10.54 6.63 -0.53
CA SER A 39 9.99 7.92 -0.99
C SER A 39 10.72 8.46 -2.22
N ALA A 40 9.99 9.13 -3.11
CA ALA A 40 10.49 9.60 -4.42
C ALA A 40 11.07 8.50 -5.34
N SER A 41 10.87 7.22 -5.01
CA SER A 41 11.26 6.08 -5.86
C SER A 41 10.27 5.85 -7.00
N THR A 42 10.75 5.16 -8.03
CA THR A 42 9.98 4.60 -9.16
C THR A 42 9.21 3.33 -8.81
N ALA A 43 9.10 2.94 -7.55
CA ALA A 43 8.20 1.86 -7.12
C ALA A 43 6.76 2.37 -6.87
N GLY A 44 5.75 1.58 -7.20
CA GLY A 44 4.34 1.83 -6.85
C GLY A 44 4.02 1.44 -5.41
N GLY A 45 2.72 1.42 -5.07
CA GLY A 45 2.24 0.98 -3.75
C GLY A 45 2.52 1.96 -2.61
N ILE A 46 2.40 1.45 -1.38
CA ILE A 46 2.62 2.24 -0.16
C ILE A 46 4.11 2.34 0.11
N LYS A 47 4.61 3.57 0.30
CA LYS A 47 6.03 3.82 0.53
C LYS A 47 6.48 3.28 1.88
N VAL A 48 7.72 2.78 1.94
CA VAL A 48 8.35 2.32 3.20
C VAL A 48 8.30 3.39 4.29
N THR A 49 8.42 4.66 3.94
CA THR A 49 8.35 5.77 4.90
C THR A 49 6.97 5.90 5.55
N THR A 50 5.90 5.63 4.80
CA THR A 50 4.53 5.64 5.34
C THR A 50 4.40 4.56 6.40
N LEU A 51 4.91 3.36 6.12
CA LEU A 51 4.92 2.26 7.07
C LEU A 51 5.78 2.59 8.30
N ALA A 52 6.96 3.20 8.11
CA ALA A 52 7.83 3.60 9.21
C ALA A 52 7.17 4.65 10.11
N ILE A 53 6.49 5.66 9.55
CA ILE A 53 5.75 6.67 10.33
C ILE A 53 4.63 6.00 11.13
N MET A 54 3.86 5.09 10.51
CA MET A 54 2.80 4.36 11.19
C MET A 54 3.34 3.50 12.34
N PHE A 55 4.43 2.77 12.10
CA PHE A 55 5.07 1.95 13.12
C PHE A 55 5.57 2.80 14.30
N LEU A 56 6.26 3.91 14.02
CA LEU A 56 6.72 4.83 15.05
C LEU A 56 5.56 5.44 15.84
N ALA A 57 4.45 5.77 15.19
CA ALA A 57 3.25 6.27 15.86
C ALA A 57 2.63 5.23 16.79
N ILE A 58 2.55 3.96 16.37
CA ILE A 58 2.07 2.86 17.21
C ILE A 58 3.00 2.67 18.43
N VAL A 59 4.31 2.72 18.23
CA VAL A 59 5.29 2.59 19.34
C VAL A 59 5.19 3.76 20.31
N ALA A 60 5.05 4.99 19.81
CA ALA A 60 4.88 6.18 20.64
C ALA A 60 3.58 6.11 21.46
N GLU A 61 2.46 5.72 20.84
CA GLU A 61 1.18 5.54 21.52
C GLU A 61 1.26 4.46 22.61
N ALA A 62 1.90 3.33 22.31
CA ALA A 62 2.11 2.25 23.28
C ALA A 62 2.98 2.67 24.48
N ARG A 63 3.86 3.67 24.29
CA ARG A 63 4.68 4.27 25.37
C ARG A 63 3.98 5.40 26.11
N GLY A 64 2.85 5.89 25.59
CA GLY A 64 2.17 7.09 26.10
C GLY A 64 2.89 8.40 25.74
N ASP A 65 3.75 8.38 24.72
CA ASP A 65 4.46 9.57 24.26
C ASP A 65 3.49 10.51 23.54
N ARG A 66 3.50 11.80 23.91
CA ARG A 66 2.61 12.81 23.29
C ARG A 66 3.01 13.17 21.85
N GLU A 67 4.25 12.89 21.48
CA GLU A 67 4.82 13.25 20.20
C GLU A 67 5.55 12.04 19.59
N VAL A 68 5.33 11.80 18.30
CA VAL A 68 6.08 10.79 17.56
C VAL A 68 7.45 11.36 17.20
N THR A 69 8.51 10.74 17.70
CA THR A 69 9.89 11.19 17.44
C THR A 69 10.71 10.11 16.74
N ALA A 70 11.66 10.54 15.91
CA ALA A 70 12.63 9.69 15.23
C ALA A 70 13.98 10.41 15.13
N HIS A 71 15.08 9.72 15.45
CA HIS A 71 16.43 10.28 15.38
C HIS A 71 16.59 11.66 16.05
N GLY A 72 15.94 11.85 17.21
CA GLY A 72 15.99 13.12 17.94
C GLY A 72 15.19 14.28 17.32
N ARG A 73 14.26 13.99 16.38
CA ARG A 73 13.37 14.97 15.75
C ARG A 73 11.91 14.56 15.88
N THR A 74 11.02 15.52 16.11
CA THR A 74 9.57 15.30 16.12
C THR A 74 9.01 15.22 14.69
N ILE A 75 8.17 14.22 14.42
CA ILE A 75 7.45 14.08 13.16
C ILE A 75 6.25 15.01 13.17
N ALA A 76 6.07 15.78 12.09
CA ALA A 76 4.93 16.68 11.97
C ALA A 76 3.59 15.90 12.01
N PRO A 77 2.58 16.37 12.78
CA PRO A 77 1.27 15.72 12.87
C PRO A 77 0.57 15.56 11.50
N GLU A 78 0.86 16.46 10.57
CA GLU A 78 0.35 16.41 9.20
C GLU A 78 0.86 15.19 8.43
N SER A 79 2.13 14.81 8.62
CA SER A 79 2.73 13.63 8.00
C SER A 79 2.06 12.35 8.49
N LEU A 80 1.73 12.28 9.78
CA LEU A 80 0.99 11.15 10.34
C LEU A 80 -0.42 11.03 9.74
N ARG A 81 -1.16 12.14 9.63
CA ARG A 81 -2.50 12.15 9.01
C ARG A 81 -2.46 11.71 7.55
N VAL A 82 -1.47 12.17 6.79
CA VAL A 82 -1.27 11.72 5.40
C VAL A 82 -0.95 10.23 5.36
N ALA A 83 -0.06 9.75 6.23
CA ALA A 83 0.30 8.33 6.30
C ALA A 83 -0.93 7.43 6.55
N ILE A 84 -1.77 7.79 7.52
CA ILE A 84 -3.02 7.09 7.83
C ILE A 84 -3.96 7.08 6.61
N ALA A 85 -4.16 8.24 5.97
CA ALA A 85 -5.05 8.36 4.82
C ALA A 85 -4.58 7.50 3.64
N VAL A 86 -3.28 7.50 3.34
CA VAL A 86 -2.68 6.68 2.28
C VAL A 86 -2.85 5.19 2.57
N LEU A 87 -2.59 4.78 3.82
CA LEU A 87 -2.74 3.39 4.26
C LEU A 87 -4.19 2.91 4.13
N ALA A 88 -5.14 3.68 4.66
CA ALA A 88 -6.56 3.35 4.61
C ALA A 88 -7.11 3.31 3.18
N LEU A 89 -6.77 4.30 2.35
CA LEU A 89 -7.19 4.34 0.95
C LEU A 89 -6.58 3.19 0.13
N GLY A 90 -5.28 2.92 0.30
CA GLY A 90 -4.60 1.83 -0.37
C GLY A 90 -5.19 0.46 -0.01
N ALA A 91 -5.38 0.20 1.29
CA ALA A 91 -6.00 -1.04 1.76
C ALA A 91 -7.44 -1.20 1.25
N THR A 92 -8.24 -0.12 1.27
CA THR A 92 -9.61 -0.15 0.76
C THR A 92 -9.67 -0.42 -0.75
N LEU A 93 -8.79 0.20 -1.54
CA LEU A 93 -8.70 -0.03 -2.98
C LEU A 93 -8.33 -1.48 -3.30
N VAL A 94 -7.31 -2.01 -2.63
CA VAL A 94 -6.89 -3.42 -2.79
C VAL A 94 -8.03 -4.37 -2.42
N LEU A 95 -8.71 -4.12 -1.30
CA LEU A 95 -9.85 -4.95 -0.87
C LEU A 95 -10.97 -4.97 -1.91
N VAL A 96 -11.43 -3.78 -2.36
CA VAL A 96 -12.52 -3.66 -3.33
C VAL A 96 -12.15 -4.29 -4.67
N ALA A 97 -10.94 -4.05 -5.17
CA ALA A 97 -10.48 -4.62 -6.42
C ALA A 97 -10.32 -6.15 -6.34
N THR A 98 -9.86 -6.68 -5.20
CA THR A 98 -9.77 -8.12 -4.96
C THR A 98 -11.15 -8.76 -4.98
N LEU A 99 -12.13 -8.19 -4.29
CA LEU A 99 -13.51 -8.68 -4.30
C LEU A 99 -14.11 -8.64 -5.71
N ALA A 100 -13.89 -7.55 -6.44
CA ALA A 100 -14.34 -7.44 -7.83
C ALA A 100 -13.70 -8.51 -8.72
N LEU A 101 -12.40 -8.77 -8.57
CA LEU A 101 -11.69 -9.74 -9.38
C LEU A 101 -12.12 -11.19 -9.04
N VAL A 102 -12.29 -11.53 -7.76
CA VAL A 102 -12.87 -12.80 -7.32
C VAL A 102 -14.22 -13.06 -7.98
N HIS A 103 -15.11 -12.06 -8.00
CA HIS A 103 -16.42 -12.19 -8.65
C HIS A 103 -16.35 -12.32 -10.17
N ILE A 104 -15.35 -11.74 -10.82
CA ILE A 104 -15.21 -11.77 -12.29
C ILE A 104 -14.55 -13.07 -12.77
N THR A 105 -13.56 -13.58 -12.03
CA THR A 105 -12.78 -14.76 -12.44
C THR A 105 -13.26 -16.07 -11.83
N ASP A 106 -14.15 -16.02 -10.83
CA ASP A 106 -14.64 -17.19 -10.08
C ASP A 106 -13.50 -18.02 -9.45
N GLU A 107 -12.46 -17.32 -8.99
CA GLU A 107 -11.23 -17.90 -8.44
C GLU A 107 -11.18 -17.77 -6.91
N SER A 108 -10.37 -18.63 -6.27
CA SER A 108 -10.10 -18.55 -4.84
C SER A 108 -9.38 -17.24 -4.47
N LEU A 109 -9.70 -16.64 -3.32
CA LEU A 109 -9.22 -15.31 -2.88
C LEU A 109 -7.71 -15.09 -3.03
N GLN A 110 -6.89 -16.13 -2.82
CA GLN A 110 -5.43 -16.02 -2.83
C GLN A 110 -4.87 -15.51 -4.17
N ARG A 111 -5.33 -16.06 -5.31
CA ARG A 111 -4.78 -15.70 -6.62
C ARG A 111 -5.17 -14.26 -7.05
N PRO A 112 -6.43 -13.83 -6.92
CA PRO A 112 -6.83 -12.44 -7.19
C PRO A 112 -6.19 -11.44 -6.23
N LEU A 113 -6.03 -11.78 -4.95
CA LEU A 113 -5.37 -10.92 -3.98
C LEU A 113 -3.93 -10.63 -4.41
N PHE A 114 -3.18 -11.69 -4.75
CA PHE A 114 -1.81 -11.56 -5.21
C PHE A 114 -1.71 -10.63 -6.43
N GLU A 115 -2.59 -10.81 -7.41
CA GLU A 115 -2.54 -9.96 -8.61
C GLU A 115 -2.95 -8.52 -8.37
N VAL A 116 -3.96 -8.29 -7.54
CA VAL A 116 -4.40 -6.94 -7.22
C VAL A 116 -3.31 -6.18 -6.45
N ILE A 117 -2.64 -6.86 -5.52
CA ILE A 117 -1.51 -6.29 -4.79
C ILE A 117 -0.33 -6.05 -5.73
N SER A 118 -0.04 -6.98 -6.66
CA SER A 118 0.99 -6.80 -7.67
C SER A 118 0.73 -5.61 -8.58
N ALA A 119 -0.51 -5.48 -9.07
CA ALA A 119 -0.96 -4.35 -9.88
C ALA A 119 -0.83 -3.04 -9.09
N PHE A 120 -1.33 -2.98 -7.86
CA PHE A 120 -1.25 -1.80 -7.00
C PHE A 120 0.19 -1.40 -6.64
N GLY A 121 1.03 -2.38 -6.29
CA GLY A 121 2.45 -2.18 -6.03
C GLY A 121 3.27 -1.89 -7.29
N THR A 122 2.65 -1.94 -8.48
CA THR A 122 3.31 -1.95 -9.79
C THR A 122 4.51 -2.90 -9.82
N CYS A 123 4.33 -4.07 -9.22
CA CYS A 123 5.36 -5.06 -9.02
C CYS A 123 5.62 -5.89 -10.26
N GLY A 124 4.57 -6.25 -11.00
CA GLY A 124 4.69 -6.99 -12.26
C GLY A 124 4.90 -8.49 -12.10
N LEU A 125 4.88 -9.01 -10.86
CA LEU A 125 4.81 -10.45 -10.60
C LEU A 125 3.37 -10.94 -10.84
N SER A 126 3.22 -12.17 -11.31
CA SER A 126 1.91 -12.73 -11.65
C SER A 126 1.82 -14.21 -11.27
N VAL A 127 0.62 -14.61 -10.85
CA VAL A 127 0.17 -15.99 -10.62
C VAL A 127 -0.75 -16.47 -11.76
N GLY A 128 -0.62 -15.86 -12.95
CA GLY A 128 -1.36 -16.24 -14.16
C GLY A 128 -2.75 -15.61 -14.32
N VAL A 129 -3.36 -15.11 -13.24
CA VAL A 129 -4.71 -14.53 -13.28
C VAL A 129 -4.80 -13.35 -14.25
N SER A 130 -3.76 -12.50 -14.39
CA SER A 130 -3.75 -11.42 -15.40
C SER A 130 -3.91 -11.90 -16.84
N ALA A 131 -3.38 -13.08 -17.17
CA ALA A 131 -3.47 -13.65 -18.52
C ALA A 131 -4.82 -14.33 -18.76
N GLU A 132 -5.31 -15.04 -17.75
CA GLU A 132 -6.56 -15.82 -17.77
C GLU A 132 -7.82 -14.95 -17.65
N SER A 133 -7.69 -13.74 -17.08
CA SER A 133 -8.84 -12.88 -16.76
C SER A 133 -9.56 -12.38 -18.02
N PRO A 134 -10.92 -12.34 -18.00
CA PRO A 134 -11.69 -11.71 -19.08
C PRO A 134 -11.41 -10.20 -19.14
N PRO A 135 -11.81 -9.51 -20.23
CA PRO A 135 -11.56 -8.08 -20.41
C PRO A 135 -11.96 -7.21 -19.21
N ALA A 136 -13.06 -7.54 -18.53
CA ALA A 136 -13.52 -6.86 -17.33
C ALA A 136 -12.46 -6.86 -16.20
N GLY A 137 -11.83 -8.00 -15.91
CA GLY A 137 -10.82 -8.07 -14.85
C GLY A 137 -9.51 -7.39 -15.26
N LYS A 138 -9.16 -7.37 -16.55
CA LYS A 138 -8.04 -6.57 -17.07
C LYS A 138 -8.23 -5.07 -16.84
N TYR A 139 -9.46 -4.55 -16.96
CA TYR A 139 -9.74 -3.14 -16.63
C TYR A 139 -9.56 -2.86 -15.13
N VAL A 140 -9.97 -3.77 -14.25
CA VAL A 140 -9.73 -3.64 -12.80
C VAL A 140 -8.24 -3.59 -12.50
N LEU A 141 -7.45 -4.53 -13.04
CA LEU A 141 -6.00 -4.56 -12.86
C LEU A 141 -5.32 -3.30 -13.41
N THR A 142 -5.74 -2.83 -14.58
CA THR A 142 -5.21 -1.59 -15.19
C THR A 142 -5.50 -0.37 -14.32
N ALA A 143 -6.71 -0.27 -13.77
CA ALA A 143 -7.07 0.80 -12.84
C ALA A 143 -6.23 0.74 -11.56
N MET A 144 -5.94 -0.46 -11.05
CA MET A 144 -5.06 -0.65 -9.89
C MET A 144 -3.60 -0.28 -10.17
N MET A 145 -3.06 -0.60 -11.35
CA MET A 145 -1.73 -0.15 -11.77
C MET A 145 -1.65 1.39 -11.84
N PHE A 146 -2.67 2.01 -12.42
CA PHE A 146 -2.74 3.47 -12.51
C PHE A 146 -2.86 4.11 -11.13
N ALA A 147 -3.76 3.61 -10.28
CA ALA A 147 -3.95 4.11 -8.91
C ALA A 147 -2.69 3.94 -8.06
N GLY A 148 -2.02 2.78 -8.16
CA GLY A 148 -0.77 2.49 -7.48
C GLY A 148 0.35 3.45 -7.86
N ARG A 149 0.45 3.79 -9.15
CA ARG A 149 1.46 4.74 -9.65
C ARG A 149 1.10 6.18 -9.34
N VAL A 150 -0.09 6.61 -9.74
CA VAL A 150 -0.56 8.00 -9.61
C VAL A 150 -0.71 8.39 -8.16
N GLY A 151 -1.21 7.49 -7.30
CA GLY A 151 -1.31 7.73 -5.86
C GLY A 151 0.01 8.24 -5.28
N THR A 152 1.13 7.58 -5.59
CA THR A 152 2.44 8.01 -5.08
C THR A 152 2.84 9.42 -5.54
N ILE A 153 2.55 9.77 -6.79
CA ILE A 153 2.87 11.09 -7.38
C ILE A 153 1.94 12.16 -6.79
N THR A 154 0.64 11.88 -6.73
CA THR A 154 -0.37 12.78 -6.18
C THR A 154 -0.12 13.04 -4.70
N PHE A 155 0.27 12.03 -3.91
CA PHE A 155 0.60 12.23 -2.50
C PHE A 155 1.87 13.05 -2.31
N ALA A 156 2.91 12.81 -3.11
CA ALA A 156 4.12 13.63 -3.07
C ALA A 156 3.82 15.10 -3.40
N ALA A 157 3.01 15.34 -4.44
CA ALA A 157 2.57 16.68 -4.82
C ALA A 157 1.65 17.32 -3.77
N ALA A 158 0.69 16.58 -3.24
CA ALA A 158 -0.21 17.05 -2.20
C ALA A 158 0.56 17.44 -0.93
N LEU A 159 1.56 16.65 -0.50
CA LEU A 159 2.38 17.00 0.66
C LEU A 159 3.19 18.28 0.42
N ALA A 160 3.70 18.49 -0.80
CA ALA A 160 4.42 19.71 -1.16
C ALA A 160 3.51 20.96 -1.20
N LEU A 161 2.24 20.79 -1.57
CA LEU A 161 1.29 21.89 -1.80
C LEU A 161 0.37 22.18 -0.60
N ARG A 162 0.36 21.32 0.43
CA ARG A 162 -0.60 21.42 1.52
C ARG A 162 -0.13 22.39 2.59
N GLN A 163 -0.50 23.66 2.43
CA GLN A 163 -0.54 24.64 3.52
C GLN A 163 -1.90 25.36 3.51
N ARG A 164 -2.85 24.88 4.31
CA ARG A 164 -4.06 25.64 4.66
C ARG A 164 -3.96 26.07 6.11
N ARG A 165 -3.66 27.34 6.34
CA ARG A 165 -3.73 27.95 7.68
C ARG A 165 -5.20 28.21 7.99
N VAL A 166 -5.79 27.37 8.84
CA VAL A 166 -7.11 27.63 9.42
C VAL A 166 -6.88 28.46 10.69
N LEU A 167 -7.38 29.71 10.69
CA LEU A 167 -7.16 30.68 11.78
C LEU A 167 -8.17 30.58 12.93
N TYR A 168 -9.07 29.60 12.88
CA TYR A 168 -10.08 29.36 13.91
C TYR A 168 -10.09 27.87 14.29
N ARG A 169 -10.54 27.54 15.50
CA ARG A 169 -10.61 26.17 16.01
C ARG A 169 -12.01 25.89 16.53
N TYR A 170 -12.60 24.78 16.11
CA TYR A 170 -13.87 24.31 16.66
C TYR A 170 -13.70 23.79 18.09
N PRO A 171 -14.77 23.75 18.90
CA PRO A 171 -14.75 23.14 20.23
C PRO A 171 -14.23 21.70 20.17
N VAL A 172 -13.44 21.31 21.19
CA VAL A 172 -12.87 19.97 21.27
C VAL A 172 -13.90 19.04 21.91
N GLU A 173 -14.35 18.05 21.17
CA GLU A 173 -15.19 16.96 21.68
C GLU A 173 -14.33 15.70 21.88
N ARG A 174 -14.68 14.89 22.89
CA ARG A 174 -13.96 13.64 23.21
C ARG A 174 -14.90 12.44 22.98
N PRO A 175 -15.09 12.02 21.72
CA PRO A 175 -15.86 10.81 21.45
C PRO A 175 -15.14 9.60 22.05
N ILE A 176 -15.90 8.67 22.61
CA ILE A 176 -15.37 7.40 23.10
C ILE A 176 -15.02 6.54 21.88
N ILE A 177 -13.76 6.17 21.75
CA ILE A 177 -13.25 5.25 20.74
C ILE A 177 -12.95 3.94 21.49
N GLY A 178 -13.53 2.83 21.03
CA GLY A 178 -13.32 1.50 21.60
C GLY A 178 -12.03 0.85 21.15
#